data_AF-A0A9Q8QH24-F1
#
_entry.id   AF-A0A9Q8QH24-F1
#
_cell.length_a   1.000
_cell.length_b   1.000
_cell.length_c   1.000
_cell.angle_alpha   90.00
_cell.angle_beta   90.00
_cell.angle_gamma   90.00
#
_symmetry.space_group_name_H-M   'P 1'
#
loop_
_entity.id
_entity.type
_entity.pdbx_description
1 polymer ?
#
loop_
_entity_poly.entity_id
_entity_poly.type
_entity_poly.pdbx_seq_one_letter_code
_entity_poly.pdbx_strand_id
1 'polypeptide(L)'
;MPTEAQIAGGHKATLNNPNASDEAKQHSRQVLDNEFNGGDVPKSGDNEDKNPGNVAGGLKATLKNPNVSEEAKESAKERLDNM
;
A
#
# COMPACT_ATOMS: atom_id res chain seq x y z
N MET A 1 -0.73 -1.94 16.85
CA MET A 1 -2.08 -2.52 16.62
C MET A 1 -2.34 -2.47 15.12
N PRO A 2 -3.01 -3.47 14.52
CA PRO A 2 -3.33 -3.44 13.10
C PRO A 2 -4.26 -2.26 12.82
N THR A 3 -4.10 -1.65 11.65
CA THR A 3 -4.91 -0.51 11.23
C THR A 3 -6.22 -0.98 10.62
N GLU A 4 -7.22 -0.10 10.58
CA GLU A 4 -8.52 -0.40 9.96
C GLU A 4 -8.37 -0.85 8.49
N ALA A 5 -7.40 -0.27 7.76
CA ALA A 5 -7.06 -0.71 6.41
C ALA A 5 -6.50 -2.13 6.33
N GLN A 6 -5.68 -2.52 7.30
CA GLN A 6 -5.14 -3.88 7.38
C GLN A 6 -6.23 -4.90 7.70
N ILE A 7 -7.15 -4.56 8.60
CA ILE A 7 -8.27 -5.43 9.00
C ILE A 7 -9.26 -5.59 7.83
N ALA A 8 -9.69 -4.50 7.20
CA ALA A 8 -10.56 -4.56 6.03
C ALA A 8 -9.91 -5.29 4.85
N GLY A 9 -8.60 -5.11 4.65
CA GLY A 9 -7.82 -5.85 3.65
C GLY A 9 -7.86 -7.36 3.89
N GLY A 10 -7.73 -7.79 5.15
CA GLY A 10 -7.85 -9.20 5.55
C GLY A 10 -9.22 -9.79 5.23
N HIS A 11 -10.31 -9.09 5.55
CA HIS A 11 -11.66 -9.56 5.22
C HIS A 11 -11.89 -9.63 3.70
N LYS A 12 -11.36 -8.68 2.94
CA LYS A 12 -11.41 -8.72 1.46
C LYS A 12 -10.61 -9.90 0.91
N ALA A 13 -9.49 -10.27 1.53
CA ALA A 13 -8.73 -11.46 1.16
C ALA A 13 -9.53 -12.75 1.42
N THR A 14 -10.22 -12.83 2.56
CA THR A 14 -11.12 -13.96 2.88
C THR A 14 -12.22 -14.15 1.83
N LEU A 15 -12.80 -13.05 1.32
CA LEU A 15 -13.81 -13.10 0.25
C LEU A 15 -13.28 -13.70 -1.05
N ASN A 16 -12.03 -13.39 -1.41
CA ASN A 16 -11.39 -13.87 -2.64
C ASN A 16 -10.72 -15.24 -2.49
N ASN A 17 -10.57 -15.75 -1.26
CA ASN A 17 -9.93 -17.03 -1.02
C ASN A 17 -10.86 -18.19 -1.46
N PRO A 18 -10.46 -19.01 -2.45
CA PRO A 18 -11.28 -20.14 -2.90
C PRO A 18 -11.40 -21.24 -1.84
N ASN A 19 -10.47 -21.32 -0.89
CA ASN A 19 -10.46 -22.30 0.20
C ASN A 19 -11.24 -21.83 1.44
N ALA A 20 -11.76 -20.60 1.43
CA ALA A 20 -12.58 -20.10 2.53
C ALA A 20 -14.02 -20.59 2.40
N SER A 21 -14.59 -21.04 3.52
CA SER A 21 -15.99 -21.47 3.63
C SER A 21 -16.97 -20.33 3.33
N ASP A 22 -18.16 -20.66 2.85
CA ASP A 22 -19.20 -19.68 2.56
C ASP A 22 -19.59 -18.85 3.79
N GLU A 23 -19.68 -19.48 4.97
CA GLU A 23 -19.94 -18.78 6.24
C GLU A 23 -18.86 -17.74 6.57
N ALA A 24 -17.59 -18.06 6.34
CA ALA A 24 -16.47 -17.15 6.58
C ALA A 24 -16.50 -15.95 5.61
N LYS A 25 -16.95 -16.18 4.37
CA LYS A 25 -17.14 -15.13 3.37
C LYS A 25 -18.32 -14.23 3.73
N GLN A 26 -19.46 -14.81 4.11
CA GLN A 26 -20.64 -14.05 4.54
C GLN A 26 -20.31 -13.15 5.74
N HIS A 27 -19.66 -13.71 6.76
CA HIS A 27 -19.22 -12.96 7.93
C HIS A 27 -18.24 -11.83 7.55
N SER A 28 -17.24 -12.13 6.72
CA SER A 28 -16.28 -11.11 6.26
C SER A 28 -16.96 -10.00 5.45
N ARG A 29 -18.01 -10.32 4.68
CA ARG A 29 -18.80 -9.33 3.94
C ARG A 29 -19.60 -8.43 4.88
N GLN A 30 -20.22 -9.02 5.89
CA GLN A 30 -21.02 -8.28 6.87
C GLN A 30 -20.15 -7.35 7.72
N VAL A 31 -18.96 -7.79 8.13
CA VAL A 31 -17.99 -6.96 8.86
C VAL A 31 -17.51 -5.79 7.98
N LEU A 32 -17.20 -6.06 6.70
CA LEU A 32 -16.80 -5.00 5.78
C LEU A 32 -17.90 -3.95 5.59
N ASP A 33 -19.15 -4.36 5.44
CA ASP A 33 -20.29 -3.47 5.21
C ASP A 33 -20.62 -2.63 6.45
N ASN A 34 -20.72 -3.26 7.63
CA ASN A 34 -21.12 -2.61 8.86
C ASN A 34 -20.02 -1.75 9.49
N GLU A 35 -18.76 -2.19 9.43
CA GLU A 35 -17.68 -1.63 10.25
C GLU A 35 -16.62 -0.90 9.41
N PHE A 36 -16.51 -1.21 8.11
CA PHE A 36 -15.45 -0.69 7.25
C PHE A 36 -15.97 0.02 5.98
N ASN A 37 -17.20 0.55 6.01
CA ASN A 37 -17.85 1.25 4.87
C ASN A 37 -17.81 0.45 3.56
N GLY A 38 -18.09 -0.85 3.60
CA GLY A 38 -18.00 -1.74 2.44
C GLY A 38 -16.56 -2.07 2.01
N GLY A 39 -15.57 -1.80 2.86
CA GLY A 39 -14.15 -1.93 2.57
C GLY A 39 -13.51 -0.69 1.94
N ASP A 40 -14.21 0.45 1.95
CA ASP A 40 -13.67 1.76 1.63
C ASP A 40 -13.20 2.44 2.93
N VAL A 41 -12.03 1.99 3.38
CA VAL A 41 -11.38 2.48 4.59
C VAL A 41 -10.27 3.45 4.21
N PRO A 42 -10.05 4.53 5.01
CA PRO A 42 -8.93 5.42 4.79
C PRO A 42 -7.64 4.60 4.81
N LYS A 43 -6.88 4.68 3.71
CA LYS A 43 -5.61 3.96 3.57
C LYS A 43 -4.70 4.33 4.73
N SER A 44 -4.39 3.33 5.54
CA SER A 44 -3.42 3.49 6.62
C SER A 44 -2.03 3.45 6.00
N GLY A 45 -1.46 4.62 5.75
CA GLY A 45 -0.10 4.76 5.25
C GLY A 45 0.16 5.93 4.32
N ASP A 46 -0.87 6.63 3.84
CA ASP A 46 -0.64 7.82 3.00
C ASP A 46 -0.24 9.07 3.80
N ASN A 47 -0.41 9.05 5.13
CA ASN A 47 -0.05 10.14 6.05
C ASN A 47 1.13 9.80 6.97
N GLU A 48 1.85 8.71 6.71
CA GLU A 48 3.13 8.48 7.38
C GLU A 48 4.19 9.10 6.47
N ASP A 49 4.71 10.27 6.86
CA ASP A 49 5.82 10.94 6.19
C ASP A 49 6.88 9.88 5.87
N LYS A 50 6.98 9.51 4.58
CA LYS A 50 7.93 8.48 4.14
C LYS A 50 9.28 8.88 4.67
N ASN A 51 9.94 7.97 5.39
CA ASN A 51 11.24 8.28 5.98
C ASN A 51 12.15 8.86 4.87
N PRO A 52 12.61 10.12 5.00
CA PRO A 52 13.31 10.81 3.92
C PRO A 52 14.58 10.05 3.49
N GLY A 53 15.22 9.33 4.41
CA GLY A 53 16.35 8.46 4.11
C GLY A 53 15.99 7.28 3.19
N ASN A 54 14.81 6.68 3.36
CA ASN A 54 14.34 5.62 2.48
C ASN A 54 14.01 6.15 1.08
N VAL A 55 13.43 7.36 1.00
CA VAL A 55 13.12 7.97 -0.30
C VAL A 55 14.40 8.36 -1.03
N ALA A 56 15.34 9.04 -0.36
CA ALA A 56 16.65 9.38 -0.91
C ALA A 56 17.43 8.12 -1.35
N GLY A 57 17.37 7.05 -0.56
CA GLY A 57 17.96 5.75 -0.90
C GLY A 57 17.37 5.16 -2.17
N GLY A 58 16.04 5.19 -2.32
CA GLY A 58 15.33 4.74 -3.53
C GLY A 58 15.70 5.56 -4.77
N LEU A 59 15.72 6.89 -4.65
CA LEU A 59 16.12 7.79 -5.74
C LEU A 59 17.58 7.51 -6.17
N LYS A 60 18.49 7.31 -5.21
CA LYS A 60 19.89 6.94 -5.50
C LYS A 60 20.01 5.56 -6.16
N ALA A 61 19.15 4.61 -5.81
CA ALA A 61 19.10 3.31 -6.47
C ALA A 61 18.65 3.44 -7.94
N THR A 62 17.67 4.30 -8.23
CA THR A 62 17.26 4.64 -9.60
C THR A 62 18.44 5.20 -10.39
N LEU A 63 19.20 6.13 -9.84
CA LEU A 63 20.38 6.69 -10.51
C LEU A 63 21.45 5.66 -10.88
N LYS A 64 21.62 4.62 -10.05
CA LYS A 64 22.65 3.59 -10.25
C LYS A 64 22.18 2.42 -11.12
N ASN A 65 20.88 2.29 -11.34
CA ASN A 65 20.32 1.18 -12.10
C ASN A 65 20.56 1.37 -13.61
N PRO A 66 21.25 0.44 -14.31
CA PRO A 66 21.45 0.55 -15.75
C PRO A 66 20.17 0.28 -16.56
N ASN A 67 19.15 -0.34 -15.95
CA ASN A 67 17.90 -0.72 -16.63
C ASN A 67 16.80 0.36 -16.55
N VAL A 68 17.08 1.53 -15.95
CA VAL A 68 16.13 2.65 -15.94
C VAL A 68 16.48 3.64 -17.05
N SER A 69 15.46 4.33 -17.57
CA SER A 69 15.65 5.35 -18.60
C SER A 69 16.40 6.57 -18.07
N GLU A 70 17.06 7.30 -18.97
CA GLU A 70 17.78 8.53 -18.62
C GLU A 70 16.83 9.60 -18.05
N GLU A 71 15.61 9.73 -18.59
CA GLU A 71 14.58 10.62 -18.05
C GLU A 71 14.21 10.28 -16.60
N ALA A 72 14.08 8.99 -16.28
CA ALA A 72 13.79 8.56 -14.92
C ALA A 72 14.96 8.83 -13.96
N LYS A 73 16.21 8.75 -14.45
CA LYS A 73 17.39 9.14 -13.68
C LYS A 73 17.44 10.64 -13.45
N GLU A 74 17.16 11.45 -14.47
CA GLU A 74 17.15 12.91 -14.34
C GLU A 74 16.10 13.38 -13.33
N SER A 75 14.87 12.87 -13.44
CA SER A 75 13.81 13.13 -12.46
C SER A 75 14.20 12.66 -11.05
N ALA A 76 14.82 11.48 -10.92
CA ALA A 76 15.28 11.01 -9.61
C ALA A 76 16.39 11.90 -9.02
N LYS A 77 17.25 12.46 -9.86
CA LYS A 77 18.31 13.40 -9.45
C LYS A 77 17.71 14.71 -8.96
N GLU A 78 16.78 15.30 -9.72
CA GLU A 78 16.11 16.55 -9.34
C GLU A 78 15.37 16.40 -8.01
N ARG A 79 14.66 15.29 -7.82
CA ARG A 79 13.93 15.03 -6.56
C ARG A 79 14.86 14.77 -5.38
N LEU A 80 16.08 14.28 -5.62
CA LEU A 80 17.10 14.09 -4.59
C LEU A 80 17.77 15.42 -4.20
N ASP A 81 17.88 16.35 -5.15
CA ASP A 81 18.44 17.70 -4.94
C ASP A 81 17.44 18.61 -4.19
N ASN A 82 16.15 18.45 -4.46
CA ASN A 82 15.05 19.18 -3.81
C ASN A 82 14.56 18.55 -2.48
N MET A 83 15.28 17.55 -1.96
CA MET A 83 14.98 16.89 -0.67
C MET A 83 15.73 17.55 0.49
#